data_AF-A0A9X1GI34-F1
#
_entry.id   AF-A0A9X1GI34-F1
#
_cell.length_a   1.000
_cell.length_b   1.000
_cell.length_c   1.000
_cell.angle_alpha   90.00
_cell.angle_beta   90.00
_cell.angle_gamma   90.00
#
_symmetry.space_group_name_H-M   'P 1'
#
loop_
_entity.id
_entity.type
_entity.pdbx_description
1 polymer ?
#
loop_
_entity_poly.entity_id
_entity_poly.type
_entity_poly.pdbx_seq_one_letter_code
_entity_poly.pdbx_strand_id
1 'polypeptide(L)'
;MKTDTIFYSLFQAFPSIFFELINQSPSEAVVYEFTSREVKQLAFRLDGLFLPITKESKKPFYVVEVQFQPDDDLYYRLFAEICLYLRQYKPPYPWQAVIIYPSRSIEREQPLQFGEILLLERVKRIYLDELGEGSLGVGVVKLVIETEDTAPELAKRLIAQANQQINDTTTKRDIINLIETIIVYKLPKKSREEIEAMLGLSELKQTKVYQEALLEGRQEGIAETTRKLALNLLQIGMSLEQISEVTELSLAQVRALQQEIK
;
A
#
# COMPACT_ATOMS: atom_id res chain seq x y z
N MET A 1 -8.82 1.56 3.50
CA MET A 1 -7.42 1.69 3.02
C MET A 1 -7.00 0.35 2.43
N LYS A 2 -6.42 0.31 1.23
CA LYS A 2 -5.76 -0.91 0.75
C LYS A 2 -4.36 -0.94 1.35
N THR A 3 -4.25 -1.43 2.59
CA THR A 3 -3.00 -1.45 3.36
C THR A 3 -1.87 -2.14 2.61
N ASP A 4 -2.24 -3.11 1.78
CA ASP A 4 -1.43 -3.86 0.83
C ASP A 4 -0.64 -2.92 -0.11
N THR A 5 -1.23 -1.81 -0.56
CA THR A 5 -0.54 -0.80 -1.39
C THR A 5 0.54 -0.05 -0.63
N ILE A 6 0.31 0.27 0.66
CA ILE A 6 1.29 0.93 1.51
C ILE A 6 2.51 0.03 1.73
N PHE A 7 2.28 -1.25 2.03
CA PHE A 7 3.38 -2.21 2.21
C PHE A 7 4.14 -2.48 0.91
N TYR A 8 3.45 -2.54 -0.22
CA TYR A 8 4.11 -2.64 -1.52
C TYR A 8 5.04 -1.45 -1.77
N SER A 9 4.55 -0.22 -1.60
CA SER A 9 5.35 1.00 -1.75
C SER A 9 6.50 1.06 -0.74
N LEU A 10 6.26 0.64 0.50
CA LEU A 10 7.28 0.54 1.55
C LEU A 10 8.42 -0.39 1.13
N PHE A 11 8.12 -1.61 0.69
CA PHE A 11 9.15 -2.58 0.32
C PHE A 11 9.81 -2.26 -1.02
N GLN A 12 9.12 -1.59 -1.93
CA GLN A 12 9.69 -1.10 -3.17
C GLN A 12 10.70 0.03 -2.93
N ALA A 13 10.39 0.99 -2.05
CA ALA A 13 11.28 2.10 -1.74
C ALA A 13 12.37 1.72 -0.72
N PHE A 14 12.03 0.87 0.24
CA PHE A 14 12.91 0.46 1.35
C PHE A 14 12.92 -1.06 1.54
N PRO A 15 13.54 -1.82 0.61
CA PRO A 15 13.60 -3.28 0.68
C PRO A 15 14.25 -3.79 1.97
N SER A 16 15.14 -3.02 2.60
CA SER A 16 15.82 -3.36 3.85
C SER A 16 14.88 -3.56 5.04
N ILE A 17 13.73 -2.86 5.05
CA ILE A 17 12.73 -2.96 6.13
C ILE A 17 12.15 -4.37 6.19
N PHE A 18 11.95 -5.03 5.05
CA PHE A 18 11.51 -6.42 5.03
C PHE A 18 12.50 -7.35 5.76
N PHE A 19 13.80 -7.17 5.53
CA PHE A 19 14.84 -7.98 6.17
C PHE A 19 14.91 -7.74 7.68
N GLU A 20 14.70 -6.49 8.11
CA GLU A 20 14.56 -6.16 9.54
C GLU A 20 13.37 -6.90 10.17
N LEU A 21 12.21 -6.92 9.51
CA LEU A 21 11.00 -7.60 10.01
C LEU A 21 11.20 -9.11 10.21
N ILE A 22 12.00 -9.76 9.37
CA ILE A 22 12.29 -11.20 9.48
C ILE A 22 13.51 -11.51 10.36
N ASN A 23 14.00 -10.52 11.12
CA ASN A 23 15.19 -10.56 11.99
C ASN A 23 16.49 -10.90 11.23
N GLN A 24 16.65 -10.38 10.02
CA GLN A 24 17.87 -10.45 9.22
C GLN A 24 18.55 -9.08 9.12
N SER A 25 19.80 -9.07 8.66
CA SER A 25 20.53 -7.82 8.46
C SER A 25 19.85 -6.98 7.37
N PRO A 26 19.62 -5.67 7.57
CA PRO A 26 19.09 -4.77 6.54
C PRO A 26 19.95 -4.77 5.26
N SER A 27 21.24 -5.06 5.39
CA SER A 27 22.18 -5.14 4.25
C SER A 27 21.87 -6.29 3.29
N GLU A 28 21.10 -7.29 3.71
CA GLU A 28 20.67 -8.39 2.83
C GLU A 28 19.88 -7.85 1.63
N ALA A 29 19.13 -6.76 1.79
CA ALA A 29 18.37 -6.15 0.70
C ALA A 29 19.16 -5.87 -0.58
N VAL A 30 20.46 -5.59 -0.48
CA VAL A 30 21.33 -5.27 -1.63
C VAL A 30 21.42 -6.45 -2.62
N VAL A 31 21.21 -7.68 -2.14
CA VAL A 31 21.28 -8.89 -2.97
C VAL A 31 19.91 -9.42 -3.39
N TYR A 32 18.85 -8.62 -3.21
CA TYR A 32 17.50 -8.94 -3.63
C TYR A 32 16.89 -7.86 -4.51
N GLU A 33 16.06 -8.30 -5.45
CA GLU A 33 15.14 -7.45 -6.19
C GLU A 33 13.73 -7.65 -5.65
N PHE A 34 13.05 -6.58 -5.26
CA PHE A 34 11.61 -6.61 -4.96
C PHE A 34 10.80 -6.38 -6.23
N THR A 35 9.90 -7.30 -6.54
CA THR A 35 9.10 -7.27 -7.76
C THR A 35 7.72 -7.90 -7.54
N SER A 36 6.82 -7.69 -8.49
CA SER A 36 5.57 -8.46 -8.62
C SER A 36 5.66 -9.31 -9.88
N ARG A 37 5.31 -10.60 -9.80
CA ARG A 37 5.31 -11.49 -10.97
C ARG A 37 3.92 -12.02 -11.28
N GLU A 38 3.45 -11.68 -12.47
CA GLU A 38 2.21 -12.21 -13.03
C GLU A 38 2.46 -13.55 -13.73
N VAL A 39 1.62 -14.53 -13.42
CA VAL A 39 1.61 -15.83 -14.07
C VAL A 39 0.58 -15.83 -15.20
N LYS A 40 1.12 -15.68 -16.42
CA LYS A 40 0.38 -15.48 -17.68
C LYS A 40 -0.72 -16.51 -18.00
N GLN A 41 -0.63 -17.75 -17.51
CA GLN A 41 -1.60 -18.81 -17.87
C GLN A 41 -2.85 -18.84 -16.98
N LEU A 42 -2.84 -18.16 -15.82
CA LEU A 42 -3.90 -18.28 -14.81
C LEU A 42 -4.32 -16.93 -14.21
N ALA A 43 -3.79 -15.81 -14.73
CA ALA A 43 -4.09 -14.44 -14.27
C ALA A 43 -3.93 -14.24 -12.74
N PHE A 44 -3.06 -15.01 -12.10
CA PHE A 44 -2.67 -14.78 -10.70
C PHE A 44 -1.33 -14.04 -10.63
N ARG A 45 -1.15 -13.28 -9.56
CA ARG A 45 0.02 -12.43 -9.34
C ARG A 45 0.55 -12.66 -7.94
N LEU A 46 1.85 -12.86 -7.82
CA LEU A 46 2.53 -12.74 -6.53
C LEU A 46 2.90 -11.28 -6.34
N ASP A 47 2.21 -10.62 -5.41
CA ASP A 47 2.25 -9.17 -5.23
C ASP A 47 3.50 -8.71 -4.48
N GLY A 48 4.03 -9.54 -3.58
CA GLY A 48 5.31 -9.31 -2.92
C GLY A 48 6.30 -10.44 -3.19
N LEU A 49 7.31 -10.20 -4.03
CA LEU A 49 8.36 -11.18 -4.33
C LEU A 49 9.75 -10.55 -4.18
N PHE A 50 10.55 -11.08 -3.25
CA PHE A 50 11.98 -10.77 -3.17
C PHE A 50 12.78 -11.90 -3.81
N LEU A 51 13.43 -11.61 -4.94
CA LEU A 51 14.26 -12.57 -5.67
C LEU A 51 15.74 -12.30 -5.45
N PRO A 52 16.55 -13.33 -5.11
CA PRO A 52 18.00 -13.19 -5.11
C PRO A 52 18.51 -12.81 -6.50
N ILE A 53 19.36 -11.79 -6.57
CA ILE A 53 20.09 -11.42 -7.80
C ILE A 53 21.51 -12.04 -7.84
N THR A 54 21.91 -12.74 -6.79
CA THR A 54 23.20 -13.44 -6.71
C THR A 54 23.05 -14.91 -7.12
N LYS A 55 24.17 -15.55 -7.47
CA LYS A 55 24.21 -16.99 -7.81
C LYS A 55 24.23 -17.91 -6.58
N GLU A 56 23.95 -17.38 -5.40
CA GLU A 56 23.98 -18.14 -4.15
C GLU A 56 22.73 -19.01 -4.02
N SER A 57 22.85 -20.29 -4.37
CA SER A 57 21.74 -21.24 -4.39
C SER A 57 21.09 -21.52 -3.02
N LYS A 58 21.72 -21.11 -1.92
CA LYS A 58 21.17 -21.27 -0.57
C LYS A 58 20.29 -20.10 -0.12
N LYS A 59 20.37 -18.94 -0.78
CA LYS A 59 19.53 -17.79 -0.43
C LYS A 59 18.10 -18.06 -0.92
N PRO A 60 17.08 -18.00 -0.05
CA PRO A 60 15.72 -18.25 -0.47
C PRO A 60 15.20 -17.06 -1.28
N PHE A 61 14.21 -17.27 -2.15
CA PHE A 61 13.32 -16.18 -2.52
C PHE A 61 12.17 -16.06 -1.52
N TYR A 62 11.69 -14.86 -1.27
CA TYR A 62 10.59 -14.61 -0.35
C TYR A 62 9.32 -14.26 -1.10
N VAL A 63 8.24 -14.95 -0.77
CA VAL A 63 6.88 -14.55 -1.08
C VAL A 63 6.33 -13.83 0.15
N VAL A 64 5.89 -12.60 -0.04
CA VAL A 64 5.43 -11.72 1.04
C VAL A 64 3.97 -11.41 0.82
N GLU A 65 3.15 -11.78 1.80
CA GLU A 65 1.71 -11.53 1.82
C GLU A 65 1.37 -10.66 3.03
N VAL A 66 0.59 -9.61 2.81
CA VAL A 66 0.20 -8.67 3.86
C VAL A 66 -1.31 -8.76 4.03
N GLN A 67 -1.76 -9.19 5.21
CA GLN A 67 -3.17 -9.46 5.46
C GLN A 67 -3.68 -8.65 6.65
N PHE A 68 -4.49 -7.63 6.37
CA PHE A 68 -5.07 -6.75 7.40
C PHE A 68 -6.54 -7.01 7.70
N GLN A 69 -7.20 -7.86 6.91
CA GLN A 69 -8.59 -8.26 7.11
C GLN A 69 -8.66 -9.77 7.32
N PRO A 70 -9.65 -10.30 8.06
CA PRO A 70 -9.87 -11.74 8.09
C PRO A 70 -10.11 -12.29 6.68
N ASP A 71 -9.39 -13.35 6.31
CA ASP A 71 -9.55 -14.04 5.03
C ASP A 71 -9.38 -15.55 5.28
N ASP A 72 -10.49 -16.28 5.21
CA ASP A 72 -10.52 -17.73 5.44
C ASP A 72 -9.82 -18.51 4.29
N ASP A 73 -9.70 -17.90 3.12
CA ASP A 73 -9.15 -18.49 1.90
C ASP A 73 -7.66 -18.14 1.67
N LEU A 74 -7.09 -17.26 2.50
CA LEU A 74 -5.71 -16.76 2.36
C LEU A 74 -4.69 -17.87 2.13
N TYR A 75 -4.66 -18.88 3.01
CA TYR A 75 -3.67 -19.94 2.93
C TYR A 75 -3.89 -20.86 1.72
N TYR A 76 -5.15 -21.10 1.33
CA TYR A 76 -5.45 -21.84 0.11
C TYR A 76 -4.91 -21.12 -1.12
N ARG A 77 -5.17 -19.81 -1.22
CA ARG A 77 -4.68 -18.93 -2.29
C ARG A 77 -3.15 -18.87 -2.31
N LEU A 78 -2.52 -18.51 -1.19
CA LEU A 78 -1.08 -18.35 -1.07
C LEU A 78 -0.31 -19.62 -1.47
N PHE A 79 -0.68 -20.79 -0.92
CA PHE A 79 0.04 -22.03 -1.23
C PHE A 79 -0.22 -22.51 -2.66
N ALA A 80 -1.41 -22.29 -3.22
CA ALA A 80 -1.68 -22.56 -4.62
C ALA A 80 -0.79 -21.70 -5.53
N GLU A 81 -0.71 -20.39 -5.26
CA GLU A 81 0.11 -19.46 -6.03
C GLU A 81 1.62 -19.80 -5.95
N ILE A 82 2.13 -20.13 -4.76
CA ILE A 82 3.52 -20.60 -4.58
C ILE A 82 3.78 -21.86 -5.41
N CYS A 83 2.90 -22.86 -5.34
CA CYS A 83 3.06 -24.11 -6.10
C CYS A 83 3.02 -23.86 -7.61
N LEU A 84 2.12 -23.01 -8.08
CA LEU A 84 2.01 -22.66 -9.48
C LEU A 84 3.24 -21.87 -9.97
N TYR A 85 3.76 -20.95 -9.17
CA TYR A 85 5.00 -20.23 -9.44
C TYR A 85 6.19 -21.20 -9.57
N LEU A 86 6.36 -22.11 -8.61
CA LEU A 86 7.41 -23.13 -8.62
C LEU A 86 7.31 -24.05 -9.85
N ARG A 87 6.09 -24.46 -10.22
CA ARG A 87 5.82 -25.29 -11.40
C ARG A 87 6.24 -24.59 -12.69
N GLN A 88 5.93 -23.29 -12.81
CA GLN A 88 6.18 -22.51 -14.03
C GLN A 88 7.65 -22.11 -14.17
N TYR A 89 8.26 -21.57 -13.12
CA TYR A 89 9.58 -20.95 -13.20
C TYR A 89 10.72 -21.86 -12.76
N LYS A 90 10.44 -22.88 -11.92
CA LYS A 90 11.43 -23.81 -11.36
C LYS A 90 12.70 -23.11 -10.87
N PRO A 91 12.57 -22.10 -9.97
CA PRO A 91 13.71 -21.31 -9.53
C PRO A 91 14.76 -22.19 -8.82
N PRO A 92 16.06 -21.94 -9.01
CA PRO A 92 17.14 -22.69 -8.36
C PRO A 92 17.41 -22.24 -6.91
N TYR A 93 16.38 -21.69 -6.25
CA TYR A 93 16.46 -21.11 -4.91
C TYR A 93 15.36 -21.72 -4.03
N PRO A 94 15.63 -21.95 -2.73
CA PRO A 94 14.58 -22.29 -1.78
C PRO A 94 13.51 -21.20 -1.75
N TRP A 95 12.27 -21.55 -1.42
CA TRP A 95 11.23 -20.55 -1.18
C TRP A 95 11.08 -20.29 0.32
N GLN A 96 10.63 -19.10 0.71
CA GLN A 96 10.09 -18.81 2.03
C GLN A 96 8.84 -17.94 1.88
N ALA A 97 7.80 -18.24 2.64
CA ALA A 97 6.60 -17.41 2.74
C ALA A 97 6.69 -16.58 4.02
N VAL A 98 6.39 -15.29 3.90
CA VAL A 98 6.30 -14.36 5.02
C VAL A 98 4.92 -13.71 4.97
N ILE A 99 4.10 -14.00 5.99
CA ILE A 99 2.77 -13.43 6.12
C ILE A 99 2.81 -12.39 7.23
N ILE A 100 2.38 -11.17 6.92
CA ILE A 100 2.38 -10.03 7.83
C ILE A 100 0.94 -9.70 8.21
N TYR A 101 0.64 -9.78 9.51
CA TYR A 101 -0.65 -9.47 10.10
C TYR A 101 -0.55 -8.29 11.06
N PRO A 102 -1.59 -7.47 11.22
CA PRO A 102 -1.59 -6.43 12.24
C PRO A 102 -1.61 -7.03 13.66
N SER A 103 -2.32 -8.14 13.86
CA SER A 103 -2.39 -8.91 15.11
C SER A 103 -2.84 -10.34 14.85
N ARG A 104 -2.67 -11.24 15.83
CA ARG A 104 -3.14 -12.64 15.76
C ARG A 104 -4.65 -12.77 15.53
N SER A 105 -5.43 -11.78 15.95
CA SER A 105 -6.90 -11.81 15.83
C SER A 105 -7.39 -11.83 14.37
N ILE A 106 -6.55 -11.40 13.44
CA ILE A 106 -6.87 -11.36 12.00
C ILE A 106 -6.60 -12.70 11.33
N GLU A 107 -5.59 -13.44 11.78
CA GLU A 107 -5.22 -14.72 11.17
C GLU A 107 -6.40 -15.71 11.21
N ARG A 108 -6.56 -16.45 10.11
CA ARG A 108 -7.50 -17.56 9.98
C ARG A 108 -6.71 -18.81 9.71
N GLU A 109 -6.23 -19.44 10.78
CA GLU A 109 -5.51 -20.71 10.66
C GLU A 109 -6.44 -21.80 10.12
N GLN A 110 -5.89 -22.65 9.24
CA GLN A 110 -6.56 -23.82 8.69
C GLN A 110 -5.81 -25.07 9.16
N PRO A 111 -5.98 -25.48 10.42
CA PRO A 111 -5.13 -26.51 11.03
C PRO A 111 -5.26 -27.88 10.36
N LEU A 112 -6.44 -28.20 9.81
CA LEU A 112 -6.69 -29.48 9.15
C LEU A 112 -5.91 -29.62 7.83
N GLN A 113 -5.85 -28.55 7.03
CA GLN A 113 -5.23 -28.57 5.70
C GLN A 113 -3.78 -28.11 5.74
N PHE A 114 -3.48 -27.12 6.60
CA PHE A 114 -2.21 -26.42 6.59
C PHE A 114 -1.48 -26.44 7.94
N GLY A 115 -1.96 -27.18 8.96
CA GLY A 115 -1.30 -27.24 10.27
C GLY A 115 0.19 -27.56 10.20
N GLU A 116 0.57 -28.61 9.46
CA GLU A 116 1.98 -29.01 9.32
C GLU A 116 2.82 -28.01 8.52
N ILE A 117 2.28 -27.44 7.43
CA ILE A 117 3.02 -26.49 6.59
C ILE A 117 3.26 -25.16 7.32
N LEU A 118 2.32 -24.73 8.17
CA LEU A 118 2.45 -23.52 8.99
C LEU A 118 3.47 -23.65 10.14
N LEU A 119 3.90 -24.88 10.44
CA LEU A 119 4.98 -25.16 11.41
C LEU A 119 6.37 -25.19 10.77
N LEU A 120 6.47 -25.21 9.43
CA LEU A 120 7.76 -25.23 8.77
C LEU A 120 8.49 -23.90 8.94
N GLU A 121 9.80 -23.94 9.15
CA GLU A 121 10.65 -22.73 9.25
C GLU A 121 10.61 -21.82 8.02
N ARG A 122 10.18 -22.37 6.87
CA ARG A 122 9.99 -21.62 5.62
C ARG A 122 8.71 -20.76 5.60
N VAL A 123 7.80 -20.92 6.56
CA VAL A 123 6.59 -20.11 6.69
C VAL A 123 6.72 -19.26 7.95
N LYS A 124 7.02 -17.98 7.77
CA LYS A 124 7.09 -17.01 8.86
C LYS A 124 5.80 -16.21 8.93
N ARG A 125 5.25 -16.10 10.14
CA ARG A 125 4.09 -15.27 10.45
C ARG A 125 4.55 -14.16 11.37
N ILE A 126 4.34 -12.92 10.94
CA ILE A 126 4.76 -11.71 11.66
C ILE A 126 3.50 -10.98 12.10
N TYR A 127 3.40 -10.70 13.39
CA TYR A 127 2.32 -9.90 13.98
C TYR A 127 2.89 -8.55 14.38
N LEU A 128 2.38 -7.48 13.78
CA LEU A 128 2.96 -6.14 13.92
C LEU A 128 2.82 -5.58 15.34
N ASP A 129 1.75 -5.95 16.05
CA ASP A 129 1.51 -5.60 17.45
C ASP A 129 2.47 -6.30 18.43
N GLU A 130 3.09 -7.41 18.01
CA GLU A 130 4.09 -8.16 18.78
C GLU A 130 5.53 -7.69 18.52
N LEU A 131 5.74 -6.76 17.59
CA LEU A 131 7.06 -6.21 17.31
C LEU A 131 7.53 -5.33 18.47
N GLY A 132 8.75 -5.58 18.94
CA GLY A 132 9.40 -4.76 19.97
C GLY A 132 9.69 -3.32 19.51
N GLU A 133 10.36 -2.54 20.36
CA GLU A 133 11.02 -1.33 19.87
C GLU A 133 12.16 -1.73 18.93
N GLY A 134 12.20 -1.11 17.76
CA GLY A 134 13.06 -1.55 16.66
C GLY A 134 13.70 -0.39 15.92
N SER A 135 14.25 -0.72 14.76
CA SER A 135 14.76 0.24 13.78
C SER A 135 13.70 1.24 13.33
N LEU A 136 14.15 2.30 12.66
CA LEU A 136 13.29 3.25 11.96
C LEU A 136 12.29 2.52 11.03
N GLY A 137 12.74 1.50 10.30
CA GLY A 137 11.91 0.71 9.40
C GLY A 137 10.77 -0.02 10.12
N VAL A 138 11.08 -0.72 11.21
CA VAL A 138 10.08 -1.37 12.07
C VAL A 138 9.11 -0.34 12.66
N GLY A 139 9.61 0.83 13.05
CA GLY A 139 8.78 1.94 13.54
C GLY A 139 7.77 2.43 12.50
N VAL A 140 8.19 2.61 11.24
CA VAL A 140 7.30 2.98 10.12
C VAL A 140 6.24 1.91 9.87
N VAL A 141 6.60 0.62 9.96
CA VAL A 141 5.63 -0.48 9.83
C VAL A 141 4.61 -0.46 10.97
N LYS A 142 5.07 -0.26 12.22
CA LYS A 142 4.18 -0.16 13.39
C LYS A 142 3.25 1.05 13.30
N LEU A 143 3.67 2.15 12.68
CA LEU A 143 2.82 3.31 12.45
C LEU A 143 1.54 2.95 11.69
N VAL A 144 1.55 1.93 10.83
CA VAL A 144 0.35 1.49 10.10
C VAL A 144 -0.74 0.95 11.03
N ILE A 145 -0.36 0.27 12.11
CA ILE A 145 -1.30 -0.31 13.09
C ILE A 145 -1.53 0.57 14.33
N GLU A 146 -0.78 1.66 14.47
CA GLU A 146 -0.87 2.58 15.60
C GLU A 146 -2.26 3.25 15.69
N THR A 147 -2.70 3.66 16.87
CA THR A 147 -4.02 4.31 17.03
C THR A 147 -4.01 5.76 16.52
N GLU A 148 -5.18 6.33 16.18
CA GLU A 148 -5.28 7.72 15.71
C GLU A 148 -4.73 8.72 16.75
N ASP A 149 -4.89 8.44 18.03
CA ASP A 149 -4.46 9.33 19.12
C ASP A 149 -2.93 9.35 19.30
N THR A 150 -2.27 8.21 19.10
CA THR A 150 -0.82 8.04 19.33
C THR A 150 0.02 8.15 18.06
N ALA A 151 -0.59 7.98 16.89
CA ALA A 151 0.10 8.00 15.61
C ALA A 151 0.83 9.32 15.31
N PRO A 152 0.30 10.53 15.60
CA PRO A 152 1.02 11.77 15.37
C PRO A 152 2.36 11.84 16.12
N GLU A 153 2.37 11.43 17.39
CA GLU A 153 3.58 11.44 18.22
C GLU A 153 4.59 10.37 17.77
N LEU A 154 4.12 9.20 17.34
CA LEU A 154 5.01 8.20 16.73
C LEU A 154 5.61 8.73 15.42
N ALA A 155 4.80 9.31 14.53
CA ALA A 155 5.27 9.86 13.26
C ALA A 155 6.32 10.96 13.44
N LYS A 156 6.11 11.89 14.39
CA LYS A 156 7.12 12.91 14.75
C LYS A 156 8.46 12.28 15.12
N ARG A 157 8.43 11.25 15.99
CA ARG A 157 9.65 10.55 16.42
C ARG A 157 10.34 9.88 15.23
N LEU A 158 9.59 9.23 14.35
CA LEU A 158 10.14 8.57 13.15
C LEU A 158 10.73 9.58 12.16
N ILE A 159 10.10 10.73 11.96
CA ILE A 159 10.62 11.82 11.12
C ILE A 159 11.93 12.35 11.72
N ALA A 160 11.99 12.58 13.03
CA ALA A 160 13.21 13.02 13.71
C ALA A 160 14.34 11.99 13.57
N GLN A 161 14.03 10.70 13.71
CA GLN A 161 14.98 9.61 13.51
C GLN A 161 15.46 9.53 12.06
N ALA A 162 14.56 9.64 11.07
CA ALA A 162 14.91 9.67 9.65
C ALA A 162 15.87 10.83 9.32
N ASN A 163 15.61 12.01 9.89
CA ASN A 163 16.46 13.17 9.72
C ASN A 163 17.88 12.97 10.27
N GLN A 164 18.03 12.21 11.35
CA GLN A 164 19.30 11.92 12.02
C GLN A 164 20.06 10.74 11.40
N GLN A 165 19.37 9.66 11.03
CA GLN A 165 19.99 8.39 10.64
C GLN A 165 20.27 8.27 9.14
N ILE A 166 19.50 8.99 8.30
CA ILE A 166 19.62 8.88 6.85
C ILE A 166 20.42 10.07 6.31
N ASN A 167 21.54 9.79 5.64
CA ASN A 167 22.35 10.83 5.00
C ASN A 167 21.87 11.16 3.58
N ASP A 168 21.38 10.17 2.84
CA ASP A 168 20.90 10.37 1.49
C ASP A 168 19.59 11.17 1.47
N THR A 169 19.61 12.32 0.81
CA THR A 169 18.46 13.25 0.78
C THR A 169 17.25 12.65 0.10
N THR A 170 17.44 11.79 -0.91
CA THR A 170 16.33 11.16 -1.64
C THR A 170 15.63 10.12 -0.78
N THR A 171 16.40 9.19 -0.21
CA THR A 171 15.95 8.16 0.73
C THR A 171 15.24 8.79 1.93
N LYS A 172 15.80 9.89 2.47
CA LYS A 172 15.19 10.65 3.57
C LYS A 172 13.85 11.25 3.18
N ARG A 173 13.75 11.87 2.00
CA ARG A 173 12.49 12.41 1.48
C ARG A 173 11.46 11.30 1.31
N ASP A 174 11.86 10.18 0.72
CA ASP A 174 10.94 9.08 0.44
C ASP A 174 10.37 8.45 1.71
N ILE A 175 11.16 8.33 2.79
CA ILE A 175 10.67 7.73 4.04
C ILE A 175 9.75 8.70 4.79
N ILE A 176 10.06 10.00 4.75
CA ILE A 176 9.21 11.04 5.32
C ILE A 176 7.88 11.09 4.56
N ASN A 177 7.91 11.08 3.23
CA ASN A 177 6.71 11.03 2.40
C ASN A 177 5.82 9.81 2.72
N LEU A 178 6.44 8.66 3.03
CA LEU A 178 5.72 7.45 3.40
C LEU A 178 5.09 7.57 4.80
N ILE A 179 5.81 8.11 5.78
CA ILE A 179 5.27 8.39 7.12
C ILE A 179 4.06 9.32 7.02
N GLU A 180 4.17 10.40 6.24
CA GLU A 180 3.10 11.35 6.00
C GLU A 180 1.90 10.68 5.34
N THR A 181 2.13 9.86 4.32
CA THR A 181 1.10 9.08 3.65
C THR A 181 0.32 8.21 4.63
N ILE A 182 1.02 7.50 5.52
CA ILE A 182 0.38 6.66 6.55
C ILE A 182 -0.48 7.51 7.49
N ILE A 183 0.00 8.70 7.89
CA ILE A 183 -0.75 9.62 8.76
C ILE A 183 -2.01 10.16 8.09
N VAL A 184 -1.93 10.55 6.81
CA VAL A 184 -3.09 11.05 6.05
C VAL A 184 -4.19 10.00 6.00
N TYR A 185 -3.83 8.77 5.67
CA TYR A 185 -4.81 7.69 5.61
C TYR A 185 -5.38 7.33 6.98
N LYS A 186 -4.58 7.47 8.03
CA LYS A 186 -5.01 7.17 9.40
C LYS A 186 -5.87 8.29 10.00
N LEU A 187 -5.70 9.54 9.57
CA LEU A 187 -6.44 10.71 10.08
C LEU A 187 -7.30 11.35 8.97
N PRO A 188 -8.28 10.63 8.40
CA PRO A 188 -9.03 11.11 7.23
C PRO A 188 -9.88 12.36 7.50
N LYS A 189 -10.13 12.69 8.77
CA LYS A 189 -10.91 13.86 9.18
C LYS A 189 -10.05 15.11 9.41
N LYS A 190 -8.72 14.99 9.37
CA LYS A 190 -7.80 16.10 9.61
C LYS A 190 -7.48 16.80 8.30
N SER A 191 -7.49 18.13 8.35
CA SER A 191 -7.02 18.94 7.24
C SER A 191 -5.52 18.76 7.06
N ARG A 192 -5.05 19.10 5.87
CA ARG A 192 -3.63 19.08 5.54
C ARG A 192 -2.81 19.99 6.45
N GLU A 193 -3.31 21.20 6.71
CA GLU A 193 -2.68 22.18 7.58
C GLU A 193 -2.62 21.68 9.03
N GLU A 194 -3.65 20.95 9.47
CA GLU A 194 -3.63 20.30 10.78
C GLU A 194 -2.54 19.22 10.84
N ILE A 195 -2.39 18.40 9.80
CA ILE A 195 -1.33 17.37 9.74
C ILE A 195 0.06 18.01 9.67
N GLU A 196 0.25 19.08 8.89
CA GLU A 196 1.51 19.85 8.82
C GLU A 196 1.91 20.39 10.19
N ALA A 197 0.97 21.07 10.85
CA ALA A 197 1.17 21.63 12.18
C ALA A 197 1.43 20.54 13.22
N MET A 198 0.71 19.42 13.13
CA MET A 198 0.93 18.26 13.99
C MET A 198 2.33 17.71 13.80
N LEU A 199 2.78 17.42 12.58
CA LEU A 199 4.07 16.76 12.35
C LEU A 199 5.27 17.72 12.40
N GLY A 200 5.02 19.04 12.49
CA GLY A 200 6.08 20.06 12.47
C GLY A 200 6.73 20.16 11.09
N LEU A 201 5.98 19.88 10.03
CA LEU A 201 6.44 19.84 8.65
C LEU A 201 5.94 21.08 7.90
N SER A 202 6.79 21.65 7.05
CA SER A 202 6.46 22.85 6.27
C SER A 202 6.07 22.58 4.81
N GLU A 203 6.16 21.33 4.32
CA GLU A 203 5.98 21.03 2.88
C GLU A 203 5.27 19.69 2.55
N LEU A 204 4.09 19.38 3.12
CA LEU A 204 3.32 18.18 2.72
C LEU A 204 2.85 18.22 1.25
N LYS A 205 3.02 19.36 0.56
CA LYS A 205 2.58 19.64 -0.82
C LYS A 205 3.34 18.83 -1.86
N GLN A 206 4.53 18.31 -1.51
CA GLN A 206 5.42 17.65 -2.46
C GLN A 206 5.24 16.13 -2.52
N THR A 207 4.42 15.56 -1.65
CA THR A 207 4.23 14.10 -1.62
C THR A 207 3.33 13.63 -2.75
N LYS A 208 3.63 12.45 -3.29
CA LYS A 208 2.90 11.87 -4.41
C LYS A 208 1.41 11.69 -4.10
N VAL A 209 1.08 11.24 -2.89
CA VAL A 209 -0.32 11.02 -2.46
C VAL A 209 -1.11 12.31 -2.45
N TYR A 210 -0.50 13.42 -2.03
CA TYR A 210 -1.19 14.71 -2.08
C TYR A 210 -1.30 15.26 -3.50
N GLN A 211 -0.32 15.02 -4.36
CA GLN A 211 -0.42 15.38 -5.78
C GLN A 211 -1.52 14.58 -6.48
N GLU A 212 -1.62 13.28 -6.19
CA GLU A 212 -2.66 12.39 -6.71
C GLU A 212 -4.05 12.79 -6.19
N ALA A 213 -4.21 13.00 -4.88
CA ALA A 213 -5.47 13.46 -4.30
C ALA A 213 -5.89 14.85 -4.82
N LEU A 214 -4.94 15.75 -5.09
CA LEU A 214 -5.21 17.05 -5.69
C LEU A 214 -5.61 16.94 -7.17
N LEU A 215 -5.04 16.00 -7.90
CA LEU A 215 -5.45 15.69 -9.28
C LEU A 215 -6.85 15.07 -9.32
N GLU A 216 -7.14 14.11 -8.45
CA GLU A 216 -8.46 13.48 -8.32
C GLU A 216 -9.52 14.51 -7.92
N GLY A 217 -9.26 15.30 -6.86
CA GLY A 217 -10.17 16.38 -6.45
C GLY A 217 -10.35 17.47 -7.51
N ARG A 218 -9.34 17.74 -8.36
CA ARG A 218 -9.49 18.66 -9.49
C ARG A 218 -10.38 18.06 -10.59
N GLN A 219 -10.24 16.77 -10.88
CA GLN A 219 -11.09 16.08 -11.85
C GLN A 219 -12.54 16.02 -11.35
N GLU A 220 -12.75 15.68 -10.07
CA GLU A 220 -14.07 15.70 -9.44
C GLU A 220 -14.69 17.11 -9.46
N GLY A 221 -13.92 18.14 -9.10
CA GLY A 221 -14.39 19.53 -9.12
C GLY A 221 -14.75 20.03 -10.52
N ILE A 222 -13.99 19.64 -11.55
CA ILE A 222 -14.34 19.92 -12.95
C ILE A 222 -15.63 19.19 -13.31
N ALA A 223 -15.74 17.89 -13.02
CA ALA A 223 -16.93 17.10 -13.31
C ALA A 223 -18.18 17.67 -12.60
N GLU A 224 -18.05 18.08 -11.34
CA GLU A 224 -19.14 18.67 -10.55
C GLU A 224 -19.54 20.05 -11.07
N THR A 225 -18.58 20.89 -11.45
CA THR A 225 -18.84 22.21 -12.02
C THR A 225 -19.51 22.10 -13.39
N THR A 226 -19.01 21.20 -14.25
CA THR A 226 -19.58 20.90 -15.58
C THR A 226 -20.99 20.34 -15.45
N ARG A 227 -21.22 19.43 -14.48
CA ARG A 227 -22.54 18.91 -14.15
C ARG A 227 -23.49 20.01 -13.68
N LYS A 228 -23.07 20.88 -12.76
CA LYS A 228 -23.88 22.00 -12.25
C LYS A 228 -24.23 22.99 -13.36
N LEU A 229 -23.29 23.28 -14.26
CA LEU A 229 -23.53 24.10 -15.44
C LEU A 229 -24.60 23.44 -16.32
N ALA A 230 -24.45 22.16 -16.67
CA ALA A 230 -25.43 21.42 -17.48
C ALA A 230 -26.85 21.46 -16.86
N LEU A 231 -26.97 21.27 -15.54
CA LEU A 231 -28.25 21.36 -14.83
C LEU A 231 -28.88 22.77 -14.92
N ASN A 232 -28.09 23.82 -14.76
CA ASN A 232 -28.58 25.20 -14.90
C ASN A 232 -29.06 25.49 -16.33
N LEU A 233 -28.33 25.00 -17.35
CA LEU A 233 -28.71 25.17 -18.75
C LEU A 233 -29.99 24.39 -19.10
N LEU A 234 -30.17 23.20 -18.53
CA LEU A 234 -31.41 22.42 -18.64
C LEU A 234 -32.59 23.17 -18.03
N GLN A 235 -32.42 23.78 -16.86
CA GLN A 235 -33.46 24.56 -16.18
C GLN A 235 -33.91 25.81 -16.95
N ILE A 236 -33.00 26.41 -17.73
CA ILE A 236 -33.30 27.58 -18.58
C ILE A 236 -33.87 27.15 -19.95
N GLY A 237 -34.02 25.84 -20.20
CA GLY A 237 -34.73 25.29 -21.35
C GLY A 237 -33.87 25.12 -22.61
N MET A 238 -32.55 25.04 -22.47
CA MET A 238 -31.63 24.84 -23.60
C MET A 238 -31.72 23.40 -24.15
N SER A 239 -31.44 23.21 -25.45
CA SER A 239 -31.50 21.89 -26.08
C SER A 239 -30.37 20.98 -25.62
N LEU A 240 -30.59 19.66 -25.64
CA LEU A 240 -29.59 18.68 -25.20
C LEU A 240 -28.30 18.75 -26.04
N GLU A 241 -28.44 19.06 -27.33
CA GLU A 241 -27.35 19.21 -28.28
C GLU A 241 -26.50 20.45 -27.95
N GLN A 242 -27.15 21.57 -27.63
CA GLN A 242 -26.45 22.80 -27.23
C GLN A 242 -25.72 22.64 -25.89
N ILE A 243 -26.34 21.93 -24.93
CA ILE A 243 -25.70 21.67 -23.64
C ILE A 243 -24.50 20.73 -23.80
N SER A 244 -24.63 19.70 -24.65
CA SER A 244 -23.53 18.79 -24.99
C SER A 244 -22.36 19.54 -25.62
N GLU A 245 -22.62 20.49 -26.49
CA GLU A 245 -21.58 21.34 -27.12
C GLU A 245 -20.89 22.28 -26.11
N VAL A 246 -21.65 22.92 -25.22
CA VAL A 246 -21.12 23.90 -24.25
C VAL A 246 -20.38 23.24 -23.08
N THR A 247 -20.82 22.05 -22.66
CA THR A 247 -20.27 21.36 -21.48
C THR A 247 -19.30 20.23 -21.84
N GLU A 248 -19.15 19.94 -23.13
CA GLU A 248 -18.39 18.79 -23.67
C GLU A 248 -18.86 17.42 -23.13
N LEU A 249 -19.99 17.37 -22.43
CA LEU A 249 -20.62 16.14 -21.98
C LEU A 249 -21.23 15.40 -23.18
N SER A 250 -21.19 14.07 -23.15
CA SER A 250 -21.91 13.28 -24.15
C SER A 250 -23.43 13.47 -24.02
N LEU A 251 -24.16 13.36 -25.13
CA LEU A 251 -25.63 13.40 -25.14
C LEU A 251 -26.27 12.40 -24.15
N ALA A 252 -25.62 11.25 -23.92
CA ALA A 252 -26.07 10.27 -22.94
C ALA A 252 -25.99 10.81 -21.49
N GLN A 253 -24.89 11.49 -21.14
CA GLN A 253 -24.71 12.12 -19.83
C GLN A 253 -25.69 13.27 -19.62
N VAL A 254 -25.91 14.12 -20.63
CA VAL A 254 -26.88 15.23 -20.54
C VAL A 254 -28.32 14.70 -20.39
N ARG A 255 -28.68 13.63 -21.10
CA ARG A 255 -29.99 12.96 -20.95
C ARG A 255 -30.18 12.37 -19.55
N ALA A 256 -29.15 11.77 -18.98
CA ALA A 256 -29.20 11.27 -17.60
C ALA A 256 -29.45 12.40 -16.60
N LEU A 257 -28.74 13.53 -16.75
CA LEU A 257 -28.96 14.73 -15.92
C LEU A 257 -30.37 15.31 -16.07
N GLN A 258 -30.94 15.29 -17.28
CA GLN A 258 -32.32 15.75 -17.50
C GLN A 258 -33.36 14.90 -16.77
N GLN A 259 -33.11 13.60 -16.59
CA GLN A 259 -34.02 12.72 -15.84
C GLN A 259 -33.99 12.99 -14.34
N GLU A 260 -32.92 13.59 -13.81
CA GLU A 260 -32.82 13.94 -12.38
C GLU A 260 -33.59 15.21 -12.01
N ILE A 261 -33.91 16.08 -12.99
CA ILE A 261 -34.68 17.33 -12.77
C ILE A 261 -36.19 17.11 -12.99
N LYS A 262 -36.60 15.96 -13.56
CA LYS A 262 -38.01 15.59 -13.78
C LYS A 262 -38.62 14.91 -12.57
#